data_AF-A0A7T1I9K9-F1
#
_entry.id   AF-A0A7T1I9K9-F1
#
_cell.length_a   1.000
_cell.length_b   1.000
_cell.length_c   1.000
_cell.angle_alpha   90.00
_cell.angle_beta   90.00
_cell.angle_gamma   90.00
#
_symmetry.space_group_name_H-M   'P 1'
#
loop_
_entity.id
_entity.type
_entity.pdbx_description
1 polymer ?
#
loop_
_entity_poly.entity_id
_entity_poly.type
_entity_poly.pdbx_seq_one_letter_code
_entity_poly.pdbx_strand_id
1 'polypeptide(L)' 'MPPPATPSESTEAMVRHIDRELLEIKQVIRRCSGDPVAEPKLTGSWMAHLLICSKELLHSLLIDTAQKPQRIEPQA' A
#
# COMPACT_ATOMS: atom_id res chain seq x y z
N MET A 1 14.16 -2.05 -25.70
CA MET A 1 14.79 -2.37 -24.41
C MET A 1 13.73 -2.13 -23.34
N PRO A 2 13.26 -3.15 -22.61
CA PRO A 2 12.29 -2.91 -21.54
C PRO A 2 12.97 -2.04 -20.45
N PRO A 3 12.23 -1.15 -19.77
CA PRO A 3 12.80 -0.36 -18.70
C PRO A 3 13.35 -1.29 -17.61
N PRO A 4 14.48 -0.95 -16.97
CA PRO A 4 15.00 -1.73 -15.85
C PRO A 4 13.92 -1.84 -14.78
N ALA A 5 13.65 -3.06 -14.31
CA ALA A 5 12.77 -3.29 -13.19
C ALA A 5 13.28 -2.45 -12.02
N THR A 6 12.52 -1.42 -11.64
CA THR A 6 12.76 -0.68 -10.40
C THR A 6 12.81 -1.69 -9.26
N PRO A 7 13.69 -1.50 -8.25
CA PRO A 7 13.70 -2.38 -7.09
C PRO A 7 12.28 -2.40 -6.53
N SER A 8 11.64 -3.57 -6.58
CA SER A 8 10.35 -3.77 -5.94
C SER A 8 10.58 -3.46 -4.47
N GLU A 9 9.91 -2.44 -3.93
CA GLU A 9 9.77 -2.33 -2.50
C GLU A 9 9.17 -3.65 -2.01
N SER A 10 9.73 -4.22 -0.93
CA SER A 10 9.17 -5.44 -0.35
C SER A 10 7.73 -5.16 0.09
N THR A 11 6.83 -6.12 -0.10
CA THR A 11 5.46 -6.06 0.43
C THR A 11 5.43 -5.65 1.90
N GLU A 12 6.39 -6.13 2.71
CA GLU A 12 6.52 -5.74 4.12
C GLU A 12 6.85 -4.26 4.32
N ALA A 13 7.72 -3.71 3.47
CA ALA A 13 8.09 -2.30 3.50
C ALA A 13 6.91 -1.40 3.09
N MET A 14 6.13 -1.81 2.08
CA MET A 14 4.88 -1.13 1.70
C MET A 14 3.85 -1.13 2.84
N VAL A 15 3.66 -2.25 3.55
CA VAL A 15 2.76 -2.29 4.72
C VAL A 15 3.22 -1.30 5.80
N ARG A 16 4.51 -1.30 6.14
CA ARG A 16 5.07 -0.35 7.12
C ARG A 16 4.95 1.11 6.67
N HIS A 17 5.04 1.35 5.36
CA HIS A 17 4.83 2.68 4.79
C HIS A 17 3.38 3.14 4.97
N ILE A 18 2.41 2.30 4.57
CA ILE A 18 0.97 2.57 4.72
C ILE A 18 0.60 2.82 6.19
N ASP A 19 1.15 2.03 7.12
CA ASP A 19 0.90 2.21 8.56
C ASP A 19 1.37 3.59 9.07
N ARG A 20 2.52 4.07 8.60
CA ARG A 20 3.03 5.41 8.95
C ARG A 20 2.14 6.50 8.39
N GLU A 21 1.77 6.41 7.10
CA GLU A 21 0.87 7.37 6.48
C GLU A 21 -0.49 7.41 7.19
N LEU A 22 -1.07 6.25 7.54
CA LEU A 22 -2.31 6.17 8.30
C LEU A 22 -2.23 6.90 9.64
N LEU A 23 -1.09 6.85 10.33
CA LEU A 23 -0.89 7.57 11.58
C LEU A 23 -0.88 9.08 11.34
N GLU A 24 -0.15 9.55 10.33
CA GLU A 24 -0.07 10.97 9.96
C GLU A 24 -1.44 11.52 9.53
N ILE A 25 -2.18 10.76 8.72
CA ILE A 25 -3.53 11.08 8.27
C ILE A 25 -4.46 11.30 9.47
N LYS A 26 -4.45 10.37 10.43
CA LYS A 26 -5.28 10.47 11.65
C LYS A 26 -4.93 11.72 12.45
N GLN A 27 -3.66 12.09 12.53
CA GLN A 27 -3.23 13.31 13.23
C GLN A 27 -3.69 14.58 12.50
N VAL A 28 -3.59 14.62 11.17
CA VAL A 28 -4.00 15.78 10.36
C VAL A 28 -5.52 15.97 10.39
N ILE A 29 -6.31 14.90 10.25
CA ILE A 29 -7.77 14.96 10.33
C ILE A 29 -8.21 15.54 11.68
N ARG A 30 -7.59 15.11 12.78
CA ARG A 30 -7.88 15.66 14.12
C ARG A 30 -7.66 17.17 14.21
N ARG A 31 -6.70 17.74 13.47
CA ARG A 31 -6.42 19.19 13.47
C ARG A 31 -7.46 20.00 12.72
N CYS A 32 -8.19 19.38 11.79
CA CYS A 32 -9.21 20.04 10.98
C CYS A 32 -10.64 19.63 11.36
N SER A 33 -10.81 18.82 12.41
CA SER A 33 -12.12 18.30 12.79
C SER A 33 -13.06 19.43 13.21
N GLY A 34 -14.29 19.40 12.67
CA GLY A 34 -15.29 20.45 12.84
C GLY A 34 -15.23 21.56 11.79
N ASP A 35 -14.20 21.60 10.93
CA ASP A 35 -14.16 22.52 9.78
C ASP A 35 -15.02 21.97 8.62
N PRO A 36 -16.11 22.65 8.22
CA PRO A 36 -17.05 22.13 7.24
C PRO A 36 -16.50 22.02 5.81
N VAL A 37 -15.34 22.61 5.52
CA VAL A 37 -14.71 22.60 4.19
C VAL A 37 -13.42 21.77 4.21
N ALA A 38 -12.55 22.01 5.19
CA ALA A 38 -11.25 21.36 5.26
C ALA A 38 -11.37 19.87 5.64
N GLU A 39 -12.23 19.52 6.61
CA GLU A 39 -12.41 18.14 7.07
C GLU A 39 -12.86 17.20 5.94
N PRO A 40 -13.95 17.48 5.18
CA PRO A 40 -14.38 16.58 4.10
C PRO A 40 -13.37 16.53 2.95
N LYS A 41 -12.71 17.66 2.60
CA LYS A 41 -11.71 17.69 1.52
C LYS A 41 -10.48 16.85 1.85
N LEU A 42 -9.96 16.97 3.08
CA LEU A 42 -8.84 16.17 3.56
C LEU A 42 -9.24 14.70 3.65
N THR A 43 -10.37 14.39 4.27
CA THR A 43 -10.89 13.03 4.39
C THR A 43 -11.01 12.36 3.01
N GLY A 44 -11.61 13.04 2.03
CA GLY A 44 -11.76 12.51 0.67
C GLY A 44 -10.42 12.26 -0.02
N SER A 45 -9.48 13.20 0.07
CA SER A 45 -8.14 13.05 -0.52
C SER A 45 -7.38 11.87 0.08
N TRP A 46 -7.48 11.68 1.40
CA TRP A 46 -6.83 10.58 2.10
C TRP A 46 -7.47 9.22 1.82
N MET A 47 -8.79 9.15 1.73
CA MET A 47 -9.46 7.92 1.29
C MET A 47 -9.02 7.51 -0.11
N ALA A 48 -8.88 8.47 -1.03
CA ALA A 48 -8.37 8.19 -2.37
C ALA A 48 -6.94 7.65 -2.35
N HIS A 49 -6.05 8.27 -1.55
CA HIS A 49 -4.68 7.80 -1.36
C HIS A 49 -4.61 6.37 -0.82
N LEU A 50 -5.36 6.06 0.23
CA LEU A 50 -5.38 4.72 0.82
C LEU A 50 -5.86 3.63 -0.16
N LEU A 51 -6.84 3.95 -1.02
CA LEU A 51 -7.31 3.04 -2.06
C LEU A 51 -6.22 2.75 -3.10
N ILE A 52 -5.41 3.75 -3.45
CA ILE A 52 -4.28 3.58 -4.38
C ILE A 52 -3.22 2.68 -3.74
N CYS A 53 -2.78 2.98 -2.51
CA CYS A 53 -1.79 2.16 -1.81
C CYS A 53 -2.29 0.72 -1.59
N SER A 54 -3.56 0.53 -1.29
CA SER A 54 -4.16 -0.80 -1.11
C SER A 54 -4.15 -1.61 -2.41
N LYS A 55 -4.37 -0.97 -3.56
CA LYS A 55 -4.27 -1.61 -4.88
C LYS A 55 -2.85 -2.08 -5.15
N GLU A 56 -1.86 -1.23 -4.87
CA GLU A 56 -0.45 -1.57 -5.07
C GLU A 56 -0.01 -2.72 -4.14
N LEU A 57 -0.42 -2.67 -2.87
CA LEU A 57 -0.16 -3.74 -1.91
C LEU A 57 -0.77 -5.07 -2.37
N LEU A 58 -2.02 -5.06 -2.86
CA LEU A 58 -2.67 -6.25 -3.39
C LEU A 58 -1.91 -6.82 -4.59
N HIS A 59 -1.43 -5.97 -5.49
CA HIS A 59 -0.60 -6.39 -6.61
C HIS A 59 0.69 -7.08 -6.14
N SER A 60 1.40 -6.49 -5.19
CA SER A 60 2.63 -7.07 -4.64
C SER A 60 2.37 -8.41 -3.95
N LEU A 61 1.28 -8.52 -3.16
CA LEU A 61 0.86 -9.76 -2.53
C LEU A 61 0.55 -10.86 -3.56
N LEU A 62 -0.13 -10.52 -4.65
CA LEU A 62 -0.43 -11.49 -5.72
C LEU A 62 0.85 -11.98 -6.41
N ILE A 63 1.83 -11.11 -6.62
CA ILE A 63 3.14 -11.48 -7.19
C ILE A 63 3.89 -12.42 -6.23
N ASP A 64 3.98 -12.05 -4.96
CA ASP A 64 4.69 -12.83 -3.94
C ASP A 64 4.07 -14.22 -3.73
N THR A 65 2.74 -14.30 -3.76
CA THR A 65 2.01 -15.56 -3.56
C THR A 65 1.95 -16.43 -4.83
N ALA A 66 2.03 -15.85 -6.01
CA ALA A 66 2.09 -16.60 -7.28
C ALA A 66 3.44 -17.33 -7.46
N GLN A 67 4.52 -16.90 -6.82
CA GLN A 67 5.88 -17.43 -7.04
C GLN A 67 6.23 -18.75 -6.34
N LYS A 68 5.29 -19.53 -5.80
CA LYS A 68 5.63 -20.82 -5.17
C LYS A 68 5.07 -22.08 -5.86
N PRO A 69 5.52 -22.43 -7.09
CA PRO A 69 5.53 -23.82 -7.50
C PRO A 69 6.60 -24.55 -6.66
N GLN A 70 6.18 -25.31 -5.66
CA GLN A 70 7.08 -26.29 -5.04
C GLN A 70 7.41 -27.33 -6.13
N ARG A 71 8.65 -27.29 -6.62
CA ARG A 71 9.16 -28.34 -7.50
C ARG A 71 9.09 -29.64 -6.70
N ILE A 72 8.19 -30.54 -7.06
CA ILE A 72 8.18 -31.90 -6.53
C ILE A 72 9.47 -32.53 -7.06
N GLU A 73 10.49 -32.65 -6.21
CA GLU A 73 11.65 -33.46 -6.53
C GLU A 73 11.17 -34.92 -6.60
N PRO A 74 11.36 -35.63 -7.72
CA PRO A 74 11.14 -37.06 -7.75
C PRO A 74 12.17 -37.67 -6.80
N GLN A 75 11.70 -38.32 -5.73
CA GLN A 75 12.55 -39.19 -4.94
C GLN A 75 13.10 -40.28 -5.87
N ALA A 76 14.42 -40.27 -6.06
CA ALA A 76 15.18 -41.35 -6.72
C ALA A 76 15.71 -42.32 -5.67
#